data_AF-A0A0G1DFG0-F1
#
_entry.id   AF-A0A0G1DFG0-F1
#
_cell.length_a   1.000
_cell.length_b   1.000
_cell.length_c   1.000
_cell.angle_alpha   90.00
_cell.angle_beta   90.00
_cell.angle_gamma   90.00
#
_symmetry.space_group_name_H-M   'P 1'
#
loop_
_entity.id
_entity.type
_entity.pdbx_description
1 polymer ?
#
loop_
_entity_poly.entity_id
_entity_poly.type
_entity_poly.pdbx_seq_one_letter_code
_entity_poly.pdbx_strand_id
1 'polypeptide(L)'
;MTDQNLNKYSTDSISLAAFLLSEGCKFSGLERITPTKVNFLFENSRQIQTLADNFWKSEVLVEPKKLLHALKDLKSLLYQFFNERR
;
A
#
# COMPACT_ATOMS: atom_id res chain seq x y z
N MET A 1 -13.01 25.40 4.95
CA MET A 1 -13.28 24.16 4.19
C MET A 1 -12.46 23.07 4.84
N THR A 2 -13.13 22.07 5.39
CA THR A 2 -12.60 21.19 6.44
C THR A 2 -11.71 20.09 5.86
N ASP A 3 -10.43 20.12 6.21
CA ASP A 3 -9.44 19.07 5.99
C ASP A 3 -9.94 17.72 6.55
N GLN A 4 -10.32 16.78 5.68
CA GLN A 4 -10.68 15.40 6.06
C GLN A 4 -9.56 14.38 5.75
N ASN A 5 -8.32 14.82 5.50
CA ASN A 5 -7.28 13.95 4.95
C ASN A 5 -6.13 13.59 5.92
N LEU A 6 -6.32 13.70 7.25
CA LEU A 6 -5.23 13.49 8.21
C LEU A 6 -4.94 12.03 8.63
N ASN A 7 -5.75 11.04 8.24
CA ASN A 7 -5.66 9.69 8.81
C ASN A 7 -5.32 8.55 7.81
N LYS A 8 -4.72 8.86 6.66
CA LYS A 8 -4.27 7.83 5.71
C LYS A 8 -2.76 7.87 5.53
N TYR A 9 -2.16 6.69 5.51
CA TYR A 9 -0.80 6.50 5.01
C TYR A 9 -0.89 6.18 3.52
N SER A 10 0.01 6.75 2.71
CA SER A 10 0.05 6.48 1.28
C SER A 10 1.46 6.19 0.80
N THR A 11 1.56 5.35 -0.23
CA THR A 11 2.81 5.04 -0.94
C THR A 11 2.50 4.72 -2.39
N ASP A 12 3.39 5.08 -3.32
CA ASP A 12 3.32 4.66 -4.72
C ASP A 12 4.16 3.39 -5.00
N SER A 13 4.94 2.95 -4.01
CA SER A 13 5.76 1.75 -4.10
C SER A 13 4.93 0.49 -3.86
N ILE A 14 4.74 -0.31 -4.92
CA ILE A 14 4.05 -1.60 -4.82
C ILE A 14 4.76 -2.58 -3.88
N SER A 15 6.10 -2.51 -3.79
CA SER A 15 6.87 -3.38 -2.91
C SER A 15 6.60 -3.06 -1.44
N LEU A 16 6.59 -1.76 -1.09
CA LEU A 16 6.25 -1.33 0.27
C LEU A 16 4.79 -1.62 0.58
N ALA A 17 3.87 -1.36 -0.35
CA ALA A 17 2.45 -1.67 -0.16
C ALA A 17 2.22 -3.17 0.08
N ALA A 18 2.88 -4.05 -0.69
CA ALA A 18 2.79 -5.50 -0.51
C ALA A 18 3.32 -5.94 0.85
N PHE A 19 4.45 -5.36 1.28
CA PHE A 19 4.99 -5.62 2.61
C PHE A 19 4.01 -5.21 3.71
N LEU A 20 3.51 -3.97 3.68
CA LEU A 20 2.57 -3.47 4.68
C LEU A 20 1.29 -4.31 4.75
N LEU A 21 0.75 -4.71 3.59
CA LEU A 21 -0.40 -5.61 3.52
C LEU A 21 -0.08 -6.99 4.12
N SER A 22 1.11 -7.54 3.84
CA SER A 22 1.55 -8.84 4.39
C SER A 22 1.76 -8.83 5.91
N GLU A 23 2.10 -7.66 6.47
CA GLU A 23 2.21 -7.40 7.91
C GLU A 23 0.85 -7.07 8.56
N GLY A 24 -0.25 -7.16 7.80
CA GLY A 24 -1.60 -6.96 8.30
C GLY A 24 -2.03 -5.50 8.42
N CYS A 25 -1.31 -4.56 7.81
CA CYS A 25 -1.76 -3.18 7.74
C CYS A 25 -3.04 -3.09 6.90
N LYS A 26 -4.03 -2.36 7.39
CA LYS A 26 -5.34 -2.26 6.75
C LYS A 26 -5.27 -1.41 5.48
N PHE A 27 -5.42 -2.07 4.35
CA PHE A 27 -5.52 -1.42 3.05
C PHE A 27 -6.87 -0.71 2.90
N SER A 28 -6.84 0.56 2.52
CA SER A 28 -8.01 1.41 2.37
C SER A 28 -8.41 1.68 0.91
N GLY A 29 -7.55 1.34 -0.06
CA GLY A 29 -7.87 1.46 -1.48
C GLY A 29 -6.74 2.04 -2.32
N LEU A 30 -7.07 2.40 -3.56
CA LEU A 30 -6.17 3.02 -4.51
C LEU A 30 -6.62 4.45 -4.81
N GLU A 31 -5.67 5.36 -4.92
CA GLU A 31 -5.90 6.73 -5.38
C GLU A 31 -5.10 7.00 -6.65
N ARG A 32 -5.76 7.54 -7.67
CA ARG A 32 -5.09 7.88 -8.93
C ARG A 32 -4.29 9.17 -8.74
N ILE A 33 -3.01 9.13 -9.06
CA ILE A 33 -2.16 10.33 -9.12
C ILE A 33 -2.11 10.85 -10.56
N THR A 34 -1.91 9.95 -11.52
CA THR A 34 -1.83 10.27 -12.95
C THR A 34 -2.52 9.18 -13.78
N PRO A 35 -2.63 9.29 -15.12
CA PRO A 35 -3.16 8.22 -15.95
C PRO A 35 -2.44 6.87 -15.78
N THR A 36 -1.16 6.89 -15.39
CA THR A 36 -0.30 5.70 -15.28
C THR A 36 0.20 5.41 -13.86
N LYS A 37 -0.04 6.30 -12.89
CA LYS A 37 0.41 6.16 -11.50
C LYS A 37 -0.73 6.20 -10.49
N VAL A 38 -0.58 5.42 -9.44
CA VAL A 38 -1.51 5.35 -8.31
C VAL A 38 -0.76 5.32 -6.98
N ASN A 39 -1.43 5.78 -5.94
CA ASN A 39 -1.06 5.59 -4.55
C ASN A 39 -1.87 4.43 -3.96
N PHE A 40 -1.21 3.60 -3.17
CA PHE A 40 -1.80 2.64 -2.27
C PHE A 40 -2.12 3.33 -0.94
N LEU A 41 -3.38 3.30 -0.52
CA LEU A 41 -3.85 3.91 0.70
C LEU A 41 -3.99 2.87 1.81
N PHE A 42 -3.58 3.23 3.01
CA PHE A 42 -3.73 2.43 4.22
C PHE A 42 -4.26 3.29 5.37
N GLU A 43 -4.86 2.65 6.39
CA GLU A 43 -5.16 3.34 7.65
C GLU A 43 -3.84 3.80 8.30
N ASN A 44 -3.74 5.09 8.63
CA ASN A 44 -2.54 5.62 9.29
C ASN A 44 -2.46 5.10 10.72
N SER A 45 -1.29 4.64 11.12
CA SER A 45 -1.02 4.16 12.48
C SER A 45 0.47 4.34 12.82
N ARG A 46 0.83 4.31 14.11
CA ARG A 46 2.26 4.30 14.48
C ARG A 46 2.99 3.08 13.91
N GLN A 47 2.31 1.93 13.86
CA GLN A 47 2.84 0.69 13.31
C GLN A 47 3.26 0.85 11.85
N ILE A 48 2.42 1.47 11.01
CA ILE A 48 2.72 1.58 9.58
C ILE A 48 3.95 2.45 9.30
N GLN A 49 4.14 3.51 10.11
CA GLN A 49 5.32 4.37 10.01
C GLN A 49 6.58 3.61 10.40
N THR A 50 6.57 2.90 11.53
CA THR A 50 7.71 2.06 11.96
C THR A 50 8.04 0.98 10.93
N LEU A 51 7.04 0.29 10.39
CA LEU A 51 7.25 -0.74 9.38
C LEU A 51 7.83 -0.15 8.09
N ALA A 52 7.32 0.99 7.64
CA ALA A 52 7.83 1.66 6.44
C ALA A 52 9.28 2.11 6.61
N ASP A 53 9.61 2.72 7.75
CA ASP A 53 10.98 3.14 8.04
C ASP A 53 11.94 1.94 8.07
N ASN A 54 11.57 0.85 8.75
CA ASN A 54 12.39 -0.35 8.83
C ASN A 54 12.54 -1.03 7.45
N PHE A 55 11.50 -1.01 6.62
CA PHE A 55 11.55 -1.53 5.25
C PHE A 55 12.64 -0.82 4.44
N TRP A 56 12.67 0.51 4.47
CA TRP A 56 13.68 1.29 3.73
C TRP A 56 15.08 1.15 4.29
N LYS A 57 15.21 0.88 5.60
CA LYS A 57 16.50 0.57 6.25
C LYS A 57 16.98 -0.86 6.03
N SER A 58 16.20 -1.70 5.34
CA SER A 58 16.48 -3.14 5.18
C SER A 58 16.55 -3.90 6.52
N GLU A 59 15.74 -3.48 7.50
CA GLU A 59 15.69 -4.05 8.86
C GLU A 59 14.48 -4.98 9.08
N VAL A 60 13.84 -5.43 7.99
CA VAL A 60 12.62 -6.24 8.04
C VAL A 60 12.91 -7.69 7.66
N LEU A 61 12.23 -8.62 8.34
CA LEU A 61 12.10 -10.01 7.92
C LEU A 61 10.66 -10.26 7.50
N VAL A 62 10.48 -11.05 6.44
CA VAL A 62 9.17 -11.33 5.86
C VAL A 62 8.96 -12.82 5.72
N GLU A 63 7.72 -13.25 5.88
CA GLU A 63 7.32 -14.60 5.45
C GLU A 63 7.11 -14.58 3.94
N PRO A 64 7.88 -15.34 3.15
CA PRO A 64 7.87 -15.20 1.69
C PRO A 64 6.50 -15.43 1.05
N LYS A 65 5.70 -16.39 1.55
CA LYS A 65 4.40 -16.70 0.97
C LYS A 65 3.40 -15.57 1.21
N LYS A 66 3.34 -15.00 2.41
CA LYS A 66 2.52 -13.83 2.74
C LYS A 66 2.86 -12.63 1.85
N LEU A 67 4.15 -12.31 1.70
CA LEU A 67 4.56 -11.19 0.84
C LEU A 67 4.16 -11.41 -0.62
N LEU A 68 4.41 -12.62 -1.15
CA LEU A 68 4.08 -12.95 -2.54
C LEU A 68 2.56 -12.98 -2.78
N HIS A 69 1.78 -13.40 -1.78
CA HIS A 69 0.32 -13.36 -1.85
C HIS A 69 -0.18 -11.91 -1.88
N ALA A 70 0.28 -11.09 -0.93
CA ALA A 70 -0.06 -9.67 -0.88
C ALA A 70 0.29 -8.93 -2.18
N LEU A 71 1.45 -9.25 -2.78
CA LEU A 71 1.85 -8.68 -4.07
C LEU A 71 0.92 -9.08 -5.21
N LYS A 72 0.44 -10.33 -5.23
CA LYS A 72 -0.53 -10.80 -6.23
C LYS A 72 -1.87 -10.08 -6.08
N ASP A 73 -2.34 -9.94 -4.84
CA ASP A 73 -3.60 -9.27 -4.54
C ASP A 73 -3.57 -7.81 -4.98
N LEU A 74 -2.51 -7.08 -4.62
CA LEU A 74 -2.35 -5.68 -5.05
C LEU A 74 -2.27 -5.53 -6.57
N LYS A 75 -1.57 -6.44 -7.27
CA LYS A 75 -1.54 -6.41 -8.74
C LYS A 75 -2.93 -6.64 -9.34
N SER A 76 -3.69 -7.60 -8.80
CA SER A 76 -5.07 -7.85 -9.25
C SER A 76 -5.93 -6.59 -9.12
N LEU A 77 -5.83 -5.91 -7.96
CA LEU A 77 -6.53 -4.64 -7.70
C LEU A 77 -6.09 -3.53 -8.66
N LEU A 78 -4.80 -3.41 -8.97
CA LEU A 78 -4.32 -2.46 -9.97
C LEU A 78 -4.93 -2.72 -11.36
N TYR A 79 -4.93 -3.97 -11.80
CA TYR A 79 -5.51 -4.33 -13.10
C TYR A 79 -6.99 -3.96 -13.18
N GLN A 80 -7.76 -4.29 -12.15
CA GLN A 80 -9.17 -3.89 -12.05
C GLN A 80 -9.31 -2.37 -12.09
N PHE A 81 -8.54 -1.65 -11.27
CA PHE A 81 -8.59 -0.20 -11.17
C PHE A 81 -8.30 0.54 -12.48
N PHE A 82 -7.41 0.01 -13.32
CA PHE A 82 -7.12 0.58 -14.64
C PHE A 82 -8.10 0.13 -15.72
N ASN A 83 -8.71 -1.05 -15.59
CA ASN A 83 -9.64 -1.58 -16.59
C ASN A 83 -11.08 -1.09 -16.40
N GLU A 84 -11.56 -0.92 -15.17
CA GLU A 84 -12.93 -0.48 -14.85
C GLU A 84 -13.23 0.98 -15.25
N ARG A 85 -12.19 1.74 -15.64
CA ARG A 85 -12.32 3.15 -16.02
C ARG A 85 -11.90 3.44 -17.46
N ARG A 86 -11.96 2.42 -18.33
CA ARG A 86 -11.83 2.55 -19.79
C ARG A 86 -13.18 2.59 -20.48
#